data_AF-A0A932QMB3-F1
#
_entry.id   AF-A0A932QMB3-F1
#
_cell.length_a   1.000
_cell.length_b   1.000
_cell.length_c   1.000
_cell.angle_alpha   90.00
_cell.angle_beta   90.00
_cell.angle_gamma   90.00
#
_symmetry.space_group_name_H-M   'P 1'
#
loop_
_entity.id
_entity.type
_entity.pdbx_description
1 polymer ?
#
loop_
_entity_poly.entity_id
_entity_poly.type
_entity_poly.pdbx_seq_one_letter_code
_entity_poly.pdbx_strand_id
1 'polypeptide(L)' 'MKIRVRRDGEGYLADVPGQPQLFAWAPTKARARMELLSVVEMMLDYHLEQVEMERKVRSKLAAV' A
#
# COMPACT_ATOMS: atom_id res chain seq x y z
N MET A 1 12.12 -7.28 2.75
CA MET A 1 10.76 -7.47 3.32
C MET A 1 10.21 -8.82 2.88
N LYS A 2 9.46 -9.53 3.73
CA LYS A 2 8.79 -10.80 3.37
C LYS A 2 7.28 -10.59 3.40
N ILE A 3 6.58 -10.91 2.31
CA ILE A 3 5.12 -10.97 2.28
C ILE A 3 4.68 -12.23 3.01
N ARG A 4 3.74 -12.10 3.96
CA ARG A 4 3.11 -13.24 4.62
C ARG A 4 1.74 -13.47 4.01
N VAL A 5 1.36 -14.73 3.80
CA VAL A 5 0.01 -15.11 3.40
C VAL A 5 -0.45 -16.24 4.30
N ARG A 6 -1.52 -16.01 5.07
CA ARG A 6 -2.05 -16.96 6.06
C ARG A 6 -3.52 -17.23 5.80
N ARG A 7 -4.01 -18.40 6.21
CA ARG A 7 -5.45 -18.70 6.19
C ARG A 7 -6.16 -17.76 7.18
N ASP A 8 -7.28 -17.20 6.76
CA ASP A 8 -8.07 -16.26 7.55
C ASP A 8 -9.55 -16.44 7.21
N GLY A 9 -10.31 -17.02 8.14
CA GLY A 9 -11.67 -17.50 7.90
C GLY A 9 -11.75 -18.47 6.72
N GLU A 10 -12.64 -18.17 5.77
CA GLU A 10 -12.84 -18.95 4.54
C GLU A 10 -11.80 -18.64 3.45
N GLY A 11 -10.93 -17.65 3.67
CA GLY A 11 -9.97 -17.20 2.67
C GLY A 11 -8.54 -17.07 3.20
N TYR A 12 -7.82 -16.11 2.65
CA TYR A 12 -6.42 -15.86 2.94
C TYR A 12 -6.17 -14.36 3.10
N LEU A 13 -5.42 -14.02 4.15
CA LEU A 13 -4.92 -12.68 4.40
C LEU A 13 -3.46 -12.60 3.97
N ALA A 14 -3.15 -11.72 3.04
CA ALA A 14 -1.80 -11.33 2.68
C ALA A 14 -1.44 -10.02 3.39
N ASP A 15 -0.27 -9.95 4.03
CA ASP A 15 0.19 -8.75 4.74
C ASP A 15 1.71 -8.56 4.69
N VAL A 16 2.14 -7.34 4.98
CA VAL A 16 3.56 -6.98 5.11
C VAL A 16 3.89 -6.75 6.59
N PRO A 17 4.72 -7.60 7.24
CA PRO A 17 5.09 -7.44 8.63
C PRO A 17 5.69 -6.06 8.91
N GLY A 18 5.23 -5.41 9.98
CA GLY A 18 5.66 -4.06 10.36
C GLY A 18 4.96 -2.94 9.61
N GLN A 19 4.04 -3.25 8.69
CA GLN A 19 3.25 -2.28 7.92
C GLN A 19 1.76 -2.64 8.04
N PRO A 20 1.09 -2.28 9.16
CA PRO A 20 -0.28 -2.69 9.44
C PRO A 20 -1.32 -2.20 8.43
N GLN A 21 -1.00 -1.18 7.64
CA GLN A 21 -1.81 -0.63 6.56
C GLN A 21 -1.67 -1.40 5.24
N LEU A 22 -0.68 -2.29 5.11
CA LEU A 22 -0.43 -3.08 3.91
C LEU A 22 -0.92 -4.52 4.11
N PHE A 23 -2.22 -4.73 3.87
CA PHE A 23 -2.85 -6.04 3.90
C PHE A 23 -3.98 -6.14 2.87
N ALA A 24 -4.31 -7.35 2.48
CA ALA A 24 -5.49 -7.64 1.69
C ALA A 24 -5.99 -9.07 1.92
N TRP A 25 -7.31 -9.25 1.95
CA TRP A 25 -7.95 -10.55 2.07
C TRP A 25 -8.51 -11.00 0.72
N ALA A 26 -8.39 -12.28 0.38
CA ALA A 26 -9.11 -12.86 -0.75
C ALA A 26 -9.39 -14.37 -0.57
N PRO A 27 -10.31 -14.96 -1.36
CA PRO A 27 -10.66 -16.38 -1.26
C PRO A 27 -9.51 -17.36 -1.54
N THR A 28 -8.47 -16.95 -2.27
CA THR A 28 -7.31 -17.81 -2.58
C THR A 28 -6.00 -17.09 -2.25
N LYS A 29 -4.95 -17.86 -1.96
CA LYS A 29 -3.60 -17.31 -1.71
C LYS A 29 -3.11 -16.43 -2.86
N ALA A 30 -3.39 -16.84 -4.10
CA ALA A 30 -2.98 -16.10 -5.29
C ALA A 30 -3.72 -14.77 -5.39
N ARG A 31 -5.04 -14.76 -5.19
CA ARG A 31 -5.82 -13.52 -5.16
C ARG A 31 -5.38 -12.60 -4.03
N ALA A 32 -5.16 -13.11 -2.82
CA ALA A 32 -4.76 -12.27 -1.69
C ALA A 32 -3.44 -11.53 -1.97
N ARG A 33 -2.51 -12.16 -2.69
CA ARG A 33 -1.27 -11.50 -3.15
C ARG A 33 -1.53 -10.44 -4.22
N MET A 34 -2.43 -10.70 -5.17
CA MET A 34 -2.79 -9.72 -6.20
C MET A 34 -3.50 -8.51 -5.57
N GLU A 35 -4.43 -8.73 -4.66
CA GLU A 35 -5.11 -7.64 -3.94
C GLU A 35 -4.11 -6.82 -3.11
N LEU A 36 -3.15 -7.48 -2.44
CA LEU A 36 -2.09 -6.77 -1.71
C LEU A 36 -1.22 -5.91 -2.65
N LEU A 37 -0.95 -6.38 -3.87
CA LEU A 37 -0.24 -5.59 -4.88
C LEU A 37 -1.04 -4.33 -5.24
N SER A 38 -2.35 -4.46 -5.50
CA SER A 38 -3.20 -3.31 -5.79
C SER A 38 -3.27 -2.31 -4.64
N VAL A 39 -3.28 -2.78 -3.38
CA VAL A 39 -3.18 -1.89 -2.20
C VAL A 39 -1.85 -1.13 -2.21
N VAL A 40 -0.74 -1.81 -2.52
CA VAL A 40 0.58 -1.16 -2.58
C VAL A 40 0.63 -0.13 -3.72
N GLU A 41 0.10 -0.44 -4.89
CA GLU A 41 0.01 0.49 -6.03
C GLU A 41 -0.78 1.74 -5.67
N MET A 42 -1.97 1.58 -5.06
CA MET A 42 -2.77 2.71 -4.59
C MET A 42 -2.02 3.58 -3.56
N MET A 43 -1.31 2.95 -2.61
CA MET A 43 -0.53 3.68 -1.61
C MET A 43 0.65 4.43 -2.24
N LEU A 44 1.28 3.87 -3.27
CA LEU A 44 2.36 4.56 -4.01
C LEU A 44 1.83 5.81 -4.69
N ASP A 45 0.71 5.70 -5.41
CA ASP A 45 0.09 6.84 -6.09
C ASP A 45 -0.29 7.94 -5.10
N TYR A 46 -0.93 7.57 -3.98
CA TYR A 46 -1.28 8.51 -2.91
C TYR A 46 -0.05 9.26 -2.36
N HIS A 47 1.03 8.55 -2.03
CA HIS A 47 2.24 9.20 -1.51
C HIS A 47 2.92 10.09 -2.54
N LEU A 48 2.91 9.70 -3.83
CA LEU A 48 3.45 10.54 -4.90
C LEU A 48 2.67 11.85 -5.04
N GLU A 49 1.34 11.80 -4.98
CA GLU A 49 0.52 13.01 -5.00
C GLU A 49 0.81 13.93 -3.80
N GLN A 50 1.02 13.38 -2.60
CA GLN A 50 1.41 14.15 -1.43
C GLN A 50 2.76 14.85 -1.62
N VAL A 51 3.77 14.12 -2.11
CA VAL A 51 5.10 14.69 -2.40
C VAL A 51 5.00 15.81 -3.43
N GLU A 52 4.19 15.64 -4.48
CA GLU A 52 3.96 16.69 -5.48
C GLU A 52 3.27 17.93 -4.91
N MET A 53 2.31 17.74 -3.99
CA MET A 53 1.69 18.85 -3.28
C MET A 53 2.71 19.60 -2.42
N GLU A 54 3.53 18.90 -1.65
CA GLU A 54 4.59 19.49 -0.82
C GLU A 54 5.63 20.23 -1.66
N ARG A 55 6.02 19.68 -2.82
CA ARG A 55 6.91 20.34 -3.78
C ARG A 55 6.34 21.67 -4.26
N LYS A 56 5.04 21.71 -4.60
CA LYS A 56 4.36 22.95 -5.01
C LYS A 56 4.37 23.99 -3.89
N VAL A 57 4.12 23.58 -2.64
CA VAL A 57 4.18 24.47 -1.47
C VAL A 57 5.59 25.01 -1.26
N ARG A 58 6.61 24.13 -1.25
CA ARG A 58 8.01 24.52 -1.12
C ARG A 58 8.43 25.53 -2.19
N SER A 59 8.08 25.30 -3.45
CA SER A 59 8.42 26.22 -4.54
C SER A 59 7.80 27.61 -4.35
N LYS A 60 6.57 27.70 -3.80
CA LYS A 60 5.93 28.98 -3.47
C LYS A 60 6.65 29.70 -2.32
N LEU A 61 7.10 28.95 -1.31
CA LEU A 61 7.83 29.52 -0.16
C LEU A 61 9.24 29.97 -0.52
N ALA A 62 9.94 29.24 -1.40
CA ALA A 62 11.31 29.55 -1.82
C ALA A 62 11.39 30.67 -2.87
N ALA A 63 10.26 31.08 -3.45
CA ALA A 63 10.18 32.19 -4.40
C ALA A 63 10.02 33.56 -3.72
N VAL A 64 10.09 33.61 -2.38
CA VAL A 64 10.04 34.83 -1.55
C VAL A 64 11.45 35.28 -1.19
#